data_AF-A0A353Y7Y5-F1
#
_entry.id   AF-A0A353Y7Y5-F1
#
_cell.length_a   1.000
_cell.length_b   1.000
_cell.length_c   1.000
_cell.angle_alpha   90.00
_cell.angle_beta   90.00
_cell.angle_gamma   90.00
#
_symmetry.space_group_name_H-M   'P 1'
#
loop_
_entity.id
_entity.type
_entity.pdbx_description
1 polymer ?
#
loop_
_entity_poly.entity_id
_entity_poly.type
_entity_poly.pdbx_seq_one_letter_code
_entity_poly.pdbx_strand_id
1 'polypeptide(L)'
;ALRQRLAESFEAALRLAEGRAIAVEHDSGTEHMFNARYACPLCHYSISELEPRLFSFNSPQGACPSCDGIGQQEFFDPARVVAFPSLSLAGGAIKGWDRRNGYY
;
A
#
# COMPACT_ATOMS: atom_id res chain seq x y z
N ALA A 1 -43.64 1.32 -8.82
CA ALA A 1 -43.69 0.06 -8.03
C ALA A 1 -42.46 -0.83 -8.27
N LEU A 2 -42.22 -1.30 -9.50
CA LEU A 2 -41.10 -2.23 -9.78
C LEU A 2 -39.71 -1.65 -9.46
N ARG A 3 -39.44 -0.40 -9.90
CA ARG A 3 -38.17 0.30 -9.60
C ARG A 3 -37.87 0.39 -8.10
N GLN A 4 -38.90 0.64 -7.29
CA GLN A 4 -38.78 0.75 -5.83
C GLN A 4 -38.39 -0.59 -5.22
N ARG A 5 -39.09 -1.68 -5.57
CA ARG A 5 -38.77 -3.02 -5.07
C ARG A 5 -37.36 -3.48 -5.48
N LEU A 6 -36.96 -3.12 -6.70
CA LEU A 6 -35.63 -3.45 -7.20
C LEU A 6 -34.55 -2.71 -6.41
N ALA A 7 -34.73 -1.40 -6.18
CA ALA A 7 -33.83 -0.62 -5.33
C ALA A 7 -33.73 -1.17 -3.90
N GLU A 8 -34.86 -1.47 -3.25
CA GLU A 8 -34.89 -2.03 -1.89
C GLU A 8 -34.19 -3.39 -1.80
N SER A 9 -34.43 -4.27 -2.76
CA SER A 9 -33.77 -5.60 -2.81
C SER A 9 -32.27 -5.46 -3.05
N PHE A 10 -31.88 -4.50 -3.90
CA PHE A 10 -30.48 -4.24 -4.22
C PHE A 10 -29.73 -3.61 -3.04
N GLU A 11 -30.34 -2.65 -2.34
CA GLU A 11 -29.80 -2.09 -1.10
C GLU A 11 -29.67 -3.15 0.00
N ALA A 12 -30.64 -4.06 0.11
CA ALA A 12 -30.56 -5.17 1.05
C ALA A 12 -29.38 -6.11 0.72
N ALA A 13 -29.21 -6.48 -0.55
CA ALA A 13 -28.09 -7.30 -0.99
C ALA A 13 -26.74 -6.63 -0.72
N LEU A 14 -26.59 -5.36 -1.11
CA LEU A 14 -25.39 -4.57 -0.82
C LEU A 14 -25.09 -4.53 0.68
N ARG A 15 -26.09 -4.33 1.53
CA ARG A 15 -25.90 -4.29 2.99
C ARG A 15 -25.46 -5.63 3.58
N LEU A 16 -26.01 -6.73 3.07
CA LEU A 16 -25.68 -8.09 3.54
C LEU A 16 -24.29 -8.54 3.09
N ALA A 17 -23.81 -8.06 1.94
CA ALA A 17 -22.54 -8.49 1.34
C ALA A 17 -21.45 -7.40 1.34
N GLU A 18 -21.51 -6.48 2.31
CA GLU A 18 -20.50 -5.41 2.53
C GLU A 18 -20.26 -4.50 1.32
N GLY A 19 -21.34 -4.11 0.65
CA GLY A 19 -21.33 -3.24 -0.52
C GLY A 19 -21.23 -3.98 -1.85
N ARG A 20 -21.40 -5.30 -1.89
CA ARG A 20 -21.36 -6.09 -3.14
C ARG A 20 -22.74 -6.61 -3.52
N ALA A 21 -23.02 -6.70 -4.81
CA ALA A 21 -24.23 -7.34 -5.32
C ALA A 21 -23.96 -7.99 -6.68
N ILE A 22 -24.65 -9.08 -6.97
CA ILE A 22 -24.66 -9.72 -8.28
C ILE A 22 -26.10 -9.72 -8.77
N ALA A 23 -26.36 -9.17 -9.95
CA ALA A 23 -27.63 -9.34 -10.64
C ALA A 23 -27.47 -10.44 -11.69
N VAL A 24 -28.40 -11.39 -11.72
CA VAL A 24 -28.38 -12.50 -12.67
C VAL A 24 -29.57 -12.36 -13.60
N GLU A 25 -29.32 -12.35 -14.90
CA GLU A 25 -30.38 -12.43 -15.90
C GLU A 25 -31.00 -13.83 -15.89
N HIS A 26 -32.32 -13.91 -15.69
CA HIS A 26 -32.99 -15.21 -15.56
C HIS A 26 -32.98 -16.01 -16.87
N ASP A 27 -33.09 -15.33 -18.02
CA ASP A 27 -33.18 -15.97 -19.33
C ASP A 27 -31.82 -16.48 -19.84
N SER A 28 -30.75 -15.69 -19.64
CA SER A 28 -29.42 -15.97 -20.17
C SER A 28 -28.47 -16.60 -19.14
N GLY A 29 -28.76 -16.43 -17.84
CA GLY A 29 -27.85 -16.78 -16.75
C GLY A 29 -26.67 -15.81 -16.61
N THR A 30 -26.65 -14.70 -17.35
CA THR A 30 -25.53 -13.73 -17.33
C THR A 30 -25.48 -13.00 -15.99
N GLU A 31 -24.29 -12.96 -15.38
CA GLU A 31 -24.04 -12.27 -14.12
C GLU A 31 -23.49 -10.86 -14.34
N HIS A 32 -24.03 -9.91 -13.57
CA HIS A 32 -23.58 -8.52 -13.52
C HIS A 32 -23.12 -8.19 -12.11
N MET A 33 -21.82 -7.93 -11.94
CA MET A 33 -21.22 -7.64 -10.64
C MET A 33 -21.26 -6.13 -10.35
N PHE A 34 -21.67 -5.77 -9.15
CA PHE A 34 -21.73 -4.40 -8.65
C PHE A 34 -21.02 -4.27 -7.31
N ASN A 35 -20.39 -3.11 -7.10
CA ASN A 35 -19.78 -2.74 -5.84
C ASN A 35 -20.09 -1.27 -5.51
N ALA A 36 -20.53 -1.00 -4.29
CA ALA A 36 -20.81 0.34 -3.77
C ALA A 36 -19.55 1.08 -3.29
N ARG A 37 -18.40 0.39 -3.25
CA ARG A 37 -17.07 0.96 -2.93
C ARG A 37 -16.20 1.00 -4.19
N TYR A 38 -15.18 1.84 -4.18
CA TYR A 38 -14.13 1.84 -5.20
C TYR A 38 -13.26 0.58 -5.06
N ALA A 39 -13.68 -0.51 -5.70
CA ALA A 39 -13.01 -1.80 -5.56
C ALA A 39 -12.79 -2.50 -6.90
N CYS A 40 -11.69 -3.24 -7.00
CA CYS A 40 -11.38 -4.04 -8.16
C CYS A 40 -12.28 -5.30 -8.22
N PRO A 41 -12.97 -5.56 -9.36
CA PRO A 41 -13.84 -6.73 -9.50
C PRO A 41 -13.07 -8.07 -9.56
N LEU A 42 -11.75 -8.04 -9.78
CA LEU A 42 -10.92 -9.25 -9.94
C LEU A 42 -10.20 -9.66 -8.65
N CYS A 43 -9.64 -8.70 -7.91
CA CYS A 43 -8.79 -8.98 -6.74
C CYS A 43 -9.35 -8.44 -5.42
N HIS A 44 -10.52 -7.82 -5.44
CA HIS A 44 -11.22 -7.28 -4.26
C HIS A 44 -10.47 -6.19 -3.49
N TYR A 45 -9.37 -5.67 -4.02
CA TYR A 45 -8.71 -4.50 -3.45
C TYR A 45 -9.64 -3.29 -3.54
N SER A 46 -9.90 -2.66 -2.40
CA SER A 46 -10.71 -1.45 -2.28
C SER A 46 -9.85 -0.27 -1.86
N ILE A 47 -10.07 0.88 -2.51
CA ILE A 47 -9.52 2.16 -2.08
C ILE A 47 -10.56 2.94 -1.28
N SER A 48 -10.06 3.82 -0.41
CA SER A 48 -10.88 4.81 0.29
C SER A 48 -11.53 5.78 -0.69
N GLU A 49 -12.46 6.59 -0.19
CA GLU A 49 -13.06 7.65 -0.98
C GLU A 49 -12.00 8.59 -1.57
N LEU A 50 -12.16 8.95 -2.84
CA LEU A 50 -11.20 9.75 -3.58
C LEU A 50 -11.21 11.20 -3.08
N GLU A 51 -10.27 11.53 -2.20
CA GLU A 51 -10.07 12.89 -1.69
C GLU A 51 -8.75 13.49 -2.24
N PRO A 52 -8.68 14.81 -2.48
CA PRO A 52 -7.44 15.46 -2.95
C PRO A 52 -6.22 15.18 -2.06
N ARG A 53 -6.43 14.99 -0.76
CA ARG A 53 -5.36 14.69 0.22
C ARG A 53 -4.66 13.35 -0.02
N LEU A 54 -5.30 12.39 -0.69
CA LEU A 54 -4.67 11.13 -1.08
C LEU A 54 -3.51 11.32 -2.06
N PHE A 55 -3.50 12.45 -2.77
CA PHE A 55 -2.45 12.82 -3.72
C PHE A 55 -1.44 13.81 -3.12
N SER A 56 -1.58 14.15 -1.84
CA SER A 56 -0.66 15.05 -1.15
C SER A 56 0.38 14.25 -0.38
N PHE A 57 1.63 14.32 -0.81
CA PHE A 57 2.77 13.76 -0.07
C PHE A 57 3.01 14.46 1.28
N ASN A 58 2.44 15.66 1.47
CA ASN A 58 2.46 16.37 2.76
C ASN A 58 1.35 15.93 3.72
N SER A 59 0.48 15.00 3.30
CA SER A 59 -0.61 14.48 4.13
C SER A 59 -0.30 13.03 4.50
N PRO A 60 -0.47 12.61 5.77
CA PRO A 60 -0.27 11.21 6.16
C PRO A 60 -1.11 10.21 5.34
N GLN A 61 -2.25 10.66 4.78
CA GLN A 61 -3.13 9.83 3.97
C GLN A 61 -2.60 9.59 2.54
N GLY A 62 -1.78 10.50 2.00
CA GLY A 62 -1.19 10.39 0.65
C GLY A 62 0.32 10.14 0.65
N ALA A 63 0.98 10.28 1.80
CA ALA A 63 2.40 10.05 1.95
C ALA A 63 2.75 8.55 1.83
N CYS A 64 3.85 8.27 1.15
CA CYS A 64 4.40 6.92 1.12
C CYS A 64 4.90 6.52 2.52
N PRO A 65 4.47 5.38 3.10
CA PRO A 65 4.78 5.01 4.48
C PRO A 65 6.25 4.60 4.70
N SER A 66 7.02 4.36 3.63
CA SER A 66 8.44 4.00 3.76
C SER A 66 9.36 5.20 3.84
N CYS A 67 8.93 6.37 3.35
CA CYS A 67 9.75 7.58 3.28
C CYS A 67 9.01 8.83 3.77
N ASP A 68 7.84 8.67 4.39
CA ASP A 68 6.99 9.74 4.91
C ASP A 68 6.73 10.88 3.91
N GLY A 69 6.60 10.52 2.62
CA GLY A 69 6.36 11.49 1.55
C GLY A 69 7.58 12.31 1.10
N ILE A 70 8.77 12.05 1.65
CA ILE A 70 10.02 12.72 1.26
C ILE A 70 10.50 12.23 -0.12
N GLY A 71 10.25 10.96 -0.45
CA GLY A 71 10.69 10.34 -1.71
C GLY A 71 12.18 9.93 -1.72
N GLN A 72 12.86 10.00 -0.57
CA GLN A 72 14.24 9.54 -0.38
C GLN A 72 14.37 8.81 0.96
N GLN A 73 15.35 7.91 1.04
CA GLN A 73 15.72 7.20 2.27
C GLN A 73 17.22 7.34 2.49
N GLU A 74 17.62 7.66 3.71
CA GLU A 74 19.02 7.67 4.10
C GLU A 74 19.50 6.24 4.36
N PHE A 75 20.64 5.89 3.78
CA PHE A 75 21.28 4.61 4.00
C PHE A 75 22.80 4.79 4.10
N PHE A 76 23.46 3.86 4.78
CA PHE A 76 24.92 3.84 4.85
C PHE A 76 25.51 3.39 3.52
N ASP A 77 26.26 4.26 2.86
CA ASP A 77 27.07 3.91 1.70
C ASP A 77 28.26 3.03 2.16
N PRO A 78 28.32 1.74 1.75
CA PRO A 78 29.39 0.84 2.18
C PRO A 78 30.79 1.35 1.83
N ALA A 79 30.94 2.08 0.72
CA ALA A 79 32.22 2.65 0.30
C ALA A 79 32.68 3.78 1.24
N ARG A 80 31.75 4.46 1.92
CA ARG A 80 32.07 5.46 2.95
C ARG A 80 32.34 4.82 4.31
N VAL A 81 31.75 3.65 4.59
CA VAL A 81 31.98 2.90 5.83
C VAL A 81 33.36 2.23 5.80
N VAL A 82 33.71 1.57 4.70
CA VAL A 82 35.01 0.90 4.51
C VAL A 82 35.94 1.81 3.70
N ALA A 83 36.46 2.85 4.36
CA ALA A 83 37.30 3.87 3.73
C ALA A 83 38.59 3.31 3.09
N PHE A 84 39.13 2.21 3.62
CA PHE A 84 40.37 1.59 3.16
C PHE A 84 40.20 0.07 2.96
N PRO A 85 39.57 -0.37 1.85
CA PRO A 85 39.20 -1.78 1.65
C PRO A 85 40.41 -2.71 1.45
N SER A 86 41.59 -2.17 1.15
CA SER A 86 42.84 -2.94 1.04
C SER A 86 43.49 -3.24 2.38
N LEU A 87 43.06 -2.60 3.47
CA LEU A 87 43.57 -2.86 4.82
C LEU A 87 42.76 -3.99 5.47
N SER A 88 43.37 -4.67 6.44
CA SER A 88 42.62 -5.58 7.31
C SER A 88 41.75 -4.78 8.30
N LEU A 89 40.80 -5.45 8.96
CA LEU A 89 39.98 -4.82 10.01
C LEU A 89 40.85 -4.21 11.12
N ALA A 90 41.79 -4.98 11.68
CA ALA A 90 42.76 -4.48 12.67
C ALA A 90 43.68 -3.37 12.11
N GLY A 91 43.87 -3.36 10.79
CA GLY A 91 44.65 -2.34 10.07
C GLY A 91 43.90 -1.04 9.82
N GLY A 92 42.62 -0.94 10.22
CA GLY A 92 41.83 0.29 10.09
C GLY A 92 41.02 0.39 8.81
N ALA A 93 40.64 -0.74 8.19
CA ALA A 93 39.74 -0.75 7.04
C ALA A 93 38.42 0.02 7.30
N ILE A 94 37.93 -0.07 8.54
CA ILE A 94 36.81 0.71 9.06
C ILE A 94 37.35 1.60 10.19
N LYS A 95 37.02 2.89 10.14
CA LYS A 95 37.47 3.86 11.14
C LYS A 95 36.98 3.46 12.53
N GLY A 96 37.90 3.35 13.49
CA GLY A 96 37.57 3.03 14.88
C GLY A 96 37.40 1.54 15.17
N TRP A 97 37.64 0.64 14.20
CA TRP A 97 37.66 -0.83 14.40
C TRP A 97 39.09 -1.39 14.40
N ASP A 98 40.09 -0.54 14.67
CA ASP A 98 41.48 -0.95 14.81
C ASP A 98 41.74 -1.60 16.18
N ARG A 99 42.97 -2.08 16.42
CA ARG A 99 43.38 -2.74 17.67
C ARG A 99 43.28 -1.86 18.92
N ARG A 100 43.02 -0.55 18.78
CA ARG A 100 42.82 0.37 19.91
C ARG A 100 41.35 0.38 20.37
N ASN A 101 40.45 -0.21 19.58
CA ASN A 101 39.09 -0.46 20.00
C ASN A 101 39.07 -1.59 21.06
N GLY A 102 38.54 -1.30 22.25
CA GLY A 102 38.48 -2.25 23.36
C GLY A 102 37.52 -3.43 23.15
N TYR A 103 36.73 -3.41 22.07
CA TYR A 103 35.87 -4.51 21.65
C TYR A 103 36.50 -5.38 20.54
N TYR A 104 37.76 -5.13 20.16
CA TYR A 104 38.51 -5.97 19.22
C TYR A 104 38.98 -7.27 19.85
#